data_AF-A0A832VPD7-F1
#
_entry.id   AF-A0A832VPD7-F1
#
_cell.length_a   1.000
_cell.length_b   1.000
_cell.length_c   1.000
_cell.angle_alpha   90.00
_cell.angle_beta   90.00
_cell.angle_gamma   90.00
#
_symmetry.space_group_name_H-M   'P 1'
#
loop_
_entity.id
_entity.type
_entity.pdbx_description
1 polymer ?
#
loop_
_entity_poly.entity_id
_entity_poly.type
_entity_poly.pdbx_seq_one_letter_code
_entity_poly.pdbx_strand_id
1 'polypeptide(L)'
;PPSMTEDEYEELESPDKDLIESLRNKAVMASPAVYLAVSGQLLDGLATGIGIQEFGYYEKHLLSAEIIKTFGTAYAFTGIKLVLGALIWYVFARLNFEHRQQHLRILIAVVILAVGMAPGLRDVGRLALGV
;
A
#
# COMPACT_ATOMS: atom_id res chain seq x y z
N PRO A 1 21.60 -14.12 -2.80
CA PRO A 1 22.49 -14.40 -1.65
C PRO A 1 23.32 -13.15 -1.31
N PRO A 2 23.94 -13.03 -0.12
CA PRO A 2 24.71 -11.83 0.25
C PRO A 2 25.89 -11.51 -0.69
N SER A 3 26.27 -12.44 -1.58
CA SER A 3 27.34 -12.28 -2.56
C SER A 3 26.89 -12.38 -4.02
N MET A 4 25.57 -12.37 -4.30
CA MET A 4 25.04 -12.60 -5.64
C MET A 4 24.29 -11.37 -6.11
N THR A 5 24.60 -10.90 -7.33
CA THR A 5 23.94 -9.74 -7.93
C THR A 5 22.55 -10.08 -8.47
N GLU A 6 21.76 -9.06 -8.79
CA GLU A 6 20.44 -9.24 -9.42
C GLU A 6 20.55 -10.00 -10.76
N ASP A 7 21.50 -9.62 -11.61
CA ASP A 7 21.76 -10.27 -12.91
C ASP A 7 22.13 -11.76 -12.74
N GLU A 8 23.02 -12.08 -11.79
CA GLU A 8 23.40 -13.46 -11.47
C GLU A 8 22.22 -14.28 -10.92
N TYR A 9 21.25 -13.63 -10.24
CA TYR A 9 20.02 -14.28 -9.79
C TYR A 9 19.05 -14.52 -10.93
N GLU A 10 18.95 -13.62 -11.91
CA GLU A 10 18.11 -13.81 -13.08
C GLU A 10 18.61 -14.98 -13.95
N GLU A 11 19.92 -15.10 -14.14
CA GLU A 11 20.54 -16.16 -14.95
C GLU A 11 20.56 -17.54 -14.25
N LEU A 12 20.40 -17.59 -12.93
CA LEU A 12 20.40 -18.85 -12.18
C LEU A 12 19.15 -19.68 -12.52
N GLU A 13 19.32 -20.88 -13.07
CA GLU A 13 18.25 -21.88 -13.19
C GLU A 13 18.39 -22.92 -12.06
N SER A 14 17.46 -22.91 -11.12
CA SER A 14 17.44 -23.87 -10.00
C SER A 14 16.01 -24.13 -9.51
N PRO A 15 15.64 -25.38 -9.19
CA PRO A 15 14.33 -25.70 -8.60
C PRO A 15 14.03 -24.91 -7.31
N ASP A 16 15.07 -24.57 -6.55
CA ASP A 16 14.94 -23.78 -5.31
C ASP A 16 14.59 -22.32 -5.61
N LYS A 17 15.11 -21.77 -6.71
CA LYS A 17 14.77 -20.41 -7.16
C LYS A 17 13.29 -20.37 -7.51
N ASP A 18 12.81 -21.30 -8.34
CA ASP A 18 11.41 -21.35 -8.76
C ASP A 18 10.46 -21.46 -7.57
N LEU A 19 10.82 -22.27 -6.57
CA LEU A 19 10.08 -22.37 -5.32
C LEU A 19 10.05 -21.03 -4.57
N ILE A 20 11.19 -20.36 -4.42
CA ILE A 20 11.29 -19.05 -3.74
C ILE A 20 10.48 -17.99 -4.49
N GLU A 21 10.55 -17.95 -5.82
CA GLU A 21 9.79 -17.00 -6.64
C GLU A 21 8.29 -17.22 -6.53
N SER A 22 7.85 -18.48 -6.51
CA SER A 22 6.44 -18.83 -6.35
C SER A 22 5.87 -18.37 -4.99
N LEU A 23 6.71 -18.38 -3.95
CA LEU A 23 6.35 -17.97 -2.59
C LEU A 23 6.56 -16.47 -2.35
N ARG A 24 7.33 -15.77 -3.19
CA ARG A 24 7.68 -14.35 -3.06
C ARG A 24 6.45 -13.46 -2.91
N ASN A 25 5.44 -13.66 -3.74
CA ASN A 25 4.20 -12.86 -3.71
C ASN A 25 3.48 -12.94 -2.36
N LYS A 26 3.55 -14.11 -1.68
CA LYS A 26 3.00 -14.29 -0.33
C LYS A 26 3.95 -13.76 0.74
N ALA A 27 5.25 -13.95 0.56
CA ALA A 27 6.27 -13.55 1.53
C ALA A 27 6.45 -12.02 1.64
N VAL A 28 6.11 -11.26 0.60
CA VAL A 28 6.20 -9.78 0.62
C VAL A 28 5.36 -9.16 1.73
N MET A 29 4.18 -9.73 1.99
CA MET A 29 3.30 -9.28 3.07
C MET A 29 3.75 -9.75 4.46
N ALA A 30 4.78 -10.61 4.55
CA ALA A 30 5.38 -10.96 5.83
C ALA A 30 6.25 -9.84 6.41
N SER A 31 6.67 -8.87 5.57
CA SER A 31 7.37 -7.68 6.06
C SER A 31 6.37 -6.74 6.76
N PRO A 32 6.57 -6.42 8.05
CA PRO A 32 5.64 -5.55 8.78
C PRO A 32 5.47 -4.17 8.13
N ALA A 33 6.56 -3.59 7.60
CA ALA A 33 6.51 -2.28 6.96
C ALA A 33 5.66 -2.29 5.69
N VAL A 34 5.82 -3.30 4.83
CA VAL A 34 5.05 -3.43 3.58
C VAL A 34 3.59 -3.75 3.89
N TYR A 35 3.35 -4.67 4.84
CA TYR A 35 2.01 -5.02 5.30
C TYR A 35 1.24 -3.80 5.80
N LEU A 36 1.85 -3.01 6.70
CA LEU A 36 1.24 -1.81 7.26
C LEU A 36 1.08 -0.71 6.22
N ALA A 37 2.02 -0.59 5.28
CA ALA A 37 1.91 0.36 4.18
C ALA A 37 0.69 0.10 3.29
N VAL A 38 0.52 -1.15 2.86
CA VAL A 38 -0.64 -1.56 2.05
C VAL A 38 -1.93 -1.45 2.86
N SER A 39 -1.94 -1.99 4.09
CA SER A 39 -3.12 -1.94 4.96
C SER A 39 -3.56 -0.51 5.28
N GLY A 40 -2.61 0.41 5.47
CA GLY A 40 -2.91 1.83 5.70
C GLY A 40 -3.64 2.49 4.55
N GLN A 41 -3.27 2.18 3.30
CA GLN A 41 -4.01 2.69 2.14
C GLN A 41 -5.43 2.15 2.07
N LEU A 42 -5.63 0.87 2.41
CA LEU A 42 -6.96 0.27 2.48
C LEU A 42 -7.81 0.91 3.58
N LEU A 43 -7.25 1.04 4.79
CA LEU A 43 -7.92 1.66 5.93
C LEU A 43 -8.33 3.09 5.64
N ASP A 44 -7.44 3.89 5.04
CA ASP A 44 -7.72 5.26 4.64
C ASP A 44 -8.84 5.34 3.60
N GLY A 45 -8.71 4.59 2.50
CA GLY A 45 -9.71 4.57 1.44
C GLY A 45 -11.09 4.15 1.94
N LEU A 46 -11.17 3.14 2.81
CA LEU A 46 -12.42 2.66 3.38
C LEU A 46 -13.00 3.66 4.40
N ALA A 47 -12.16 4.23 5.26
CA ALA A 47 -12.61 5.17 6.27
C ALA A 47 -13.18 6.46 5.65
N THR A 48 -12.49 7.03 4.66
CA THR A 48 -12.98 8.21 3.95
C THR A 48 -14.27 7.89 3.18
N GLY A 49 -14.33 6.75 2.50
CA GLY A 49 -15.53 6.34 1.75
C GLY A 49 -16.76 6.15 2.64
N ILE A 50 -16.62 5.41 3.74
CA ILE A 50 -17.70 5.21 4.72
C ILE A 50 -18.06 6.53 5.41
N GLY A 51 -17.09 7.37 5.77
CA GLY A 51 -17.35 8.63 6.45
C GLY A 51 -18.18 9.60 5.63
N ILE A 52 -17.88 9.75 4.35
CA ILE A 52 -18.63 10.69 3.51
C ILE A 52 -20.03 10.15 3.22
N GLN A 53 -20.15 8.85 2.95
CA GLN A 53 -21.40 8.25 2.51
C GLN A 53 -22.40 8.01 3.66
N GLU A 54 -21.93 7.53 4.81
CA GLU A 54 -22.78 7.16 5.95
C GLU A 54 -22.90 8.27 7.00
N PHE A 55 -21.84 9.07 7.21
CA PHE A 55 -21.83 10.16 8.20
C PHE A 55 -22.09 11.55 7.60
N GLY A 56 -22.23 11.66 6.27
CA GLY A 56 -22.59 12.91 5.61
C GLY A 56 -21.55 14.03 5.76
N TYR A 57 -20.28 13.68 5.96
CA TYR A 57 -19.21 14.68 6.12
C TYR A 57 -19.12 15.59 4.88
N TYR A 58 -19.36 16.89 5.10
CA TYR A 58 -19.08 17.92 4.09
C TYR A 58 -17.56 18.10 3.97
N GLU A 59 -17.04 17.72 2.81
CA GLU A 59 -15.61 17.60 2.60
C GLU A 59 -14.93 18.96 2.40
N LYS A 60 -13.98 19.31 3.29
CA LYS A 60 -13.17 20.53 3.20
C LYS A 60 -11.85 20.35 2.42
N HIS A 61 -11.55 19.15 1.92
CA HIS A 61 -10.32 18.85 1.18
C HIS A 61 -10.55 18.96 -0.33
N LEU A 62 -9.77 19.83 -1.01
CA LEU A 62 -9.87 20.10 -2.45
C LEU A 62 -9.74 18.84 -3.33
N LEU A 63 -8.85 17.92 -2.96
CA LEU A 63 -8.55 16.71 -3.73
C LEU A 63 -9.74 15.73 -3.74
N SER A 64 -10.30 15.50 -2.57
CA SER A 64 -11.43 14.60 -2.39
C SER A 64 -12.72 15.18 -2.97
N ALA A 65 -12.94 16.49 -2.80
CA ALA A 65 -14.07 17.21 -3.40
C ALA A 65 -14.05 17.14 -4.94
N GLU A 66 -12.87 17.25 -5.57
CA GLU A 66 -12.73 17.15 -7.02
C GLU A 66 -13.00 15.73 -7.53
N ILE A 67 -12.56 14.71 -6.80
CA ILE A 67 -12.81 13.30 -7.12
C ILE A 67 -14.31 12.98 -7.01
N ILE A 68 -14.99 13.43 -5.96
CA ILE A 68 -16.44 13.24 -5.79
C ILE A 68 -17.23 13.99 -6.86
N LYS A 69 -16.80 15.20 -7.22
CA LYS A 69 -17.46 15.97 -8.29
C LYS A 69 -17.31 15.30 -9.66
N THR A 70 -16.20 14.59 -9.88
CA THR A 70 -15.91 13.88 -11.14
C THR A 70 -16.63 12.52 -11.20
N PHE A 71 -16.70 11.78 -10.10
CA PHE A 71 -17.22 10.40 -10.06
C PHE A 71 -18.62 10.26 -9.43
N GLY A 72 -19.15 11.32 -8.82
CA GLY A 72 -20.47 11.34 -8.20
C GLY A 72 -20.62 10.49 -6.93
N THR A 73 -19.55 9.84 -6.45
CA THR A 73 -19.60 8.92 -5.30
C THR A 73 -18.35 9.02 -4.43
N ALA A 74 -18.51 8.88 -3.11
CA ALA A 74 -17.38 8.85 -2.17
C ALA A 74 -16.54 7.57 -2.30
N TYR A 75 -17.14 6.47 -2.77
CA TYR A 75 -16.44 5.23 -3.06
C TYR A 75 -15.41 5.33 -4.19
N ALA A 76 -15.44 6.39 -5.01
CA ALA A 76 -14.38 6.64 -5.99
C ALA A 76 -13.02 6.84 -5.32
N PHE A 77 -12.98 7.54 -4.17
CA PHE A 77 -11.77 7.71 -3.40
C PHE A 77 -11.27 6.38 -2.81
N THR A 78 -12.20 5.57 -2.28
CA THR A 78 -11.89 4.20 -1.85
C THR A 78 -11.27 3.40 -2.99
N GLY A 79 -11.88 3.42 -4.18
CA GLY A 79 -11.37 2.72 -5.37
C GLY A 79 -9.94 3.12 -5.73
N ILE A 80 -9.65 4.42 -5.76
CA ILE A 80 -8.30 4.94 -6.04
C ILE A 80 -7.29 4.44 -5.00
N LYS A 81 -7.65 4.47 -3.71
CA LYS A 81 -6.80 3.98 -2.61
C LYS A 81 -6.58 2.47 -2.65
N LEU A 82 -7.60 1.68 -3.02
CA LEU A 82 -7.47 0.24 -3.25
C LEU A 82 -6.50 -0.04 -4.40
N VAL A 83 -6.64 0.68 -5.52
CA VAL A 83 -5.73 0.56 -6.67
C VAL A 83 -4.30 0.94 -6.28
N LEU A 84 -4.12 2.01 -5.51
CA LEU A 84 -2.82 2.43 -5.00
C LEU A 84 -2.20 1.37 -4.08
N GLY A 85 -2.98 0.81 -3.14
CA GLY A 85 -2.53 -0.28 -2.26
C GLY A 85 -2.12 -1.53 -3.04
N ALA A 86 -2.91 -1.90 -4.06
CA ALA A 86 -2.59 -3.02 -4.95
C ALA A 86 -1.32 -2.75 -5.79
N LEU A 87 -1.13 -1.51 -6.27
CA LEU A 87 0.07 -1.11 -7.00
C LEU A 87 1.31 -1.19 -6.11
N ILE A 88 1.23 -0.69 -4.88
CA ILE A 88 2.31 -0.78 -3.89
C ILE A 88 2.66 -2.25 -3.64
N TRP A 89 1.66 -3.08 -3.35
CA TRP A 89 1.88 -4.51 -3.16
C TRP A 89 2.58 -5.15 -4.38
N TYR A 90 2.09 -4.84 -5.59
CA TYR A 90 2.65 -5.36 -6.84
C TYR A 90 4.11 -4.95 -7.05
N VAL A 91 4.43 -3.68 -6.81
CA VAL A 91 5.80 -3.16 -6.92
C VAL A 91 6.72 -3.87 -5.92
N PHE A 92 6.30 -4.02 -4.67
CA PHE A 92 7.10 -4.73 -3.66
C PHE A 92 7.20 -6.24 -3.93
N ALA A 93 6.23 -6.83 -4.63
CA ALA A 93 6.24 -8.23 -5.01
C ALA A 93 7.13 -8.54 -6.22
N ARG A 94 7.24 -7.58 -7.15
CA ARG A 94 8.02 -7.73 -8.39
C ARG A 94 9.45 -7.23 -8.28
N LEU A 95 9.72 -6.17 -7.51
CA LEU A 95 11.07 -5.61 -7.38
C LEU A 95 11.96 -6.51 -6.52
N ASN A 96 13.07 -6.97 -7.09
CA ASN A 96 14.05 -7.78 -6.39
C ASN A 96 15.08 -6.86 -5.73
N PHE A 97 14.80 -6.44 -4.49
CA PHE A 97 15.73 -5.59 -3.77
C PHE A 97 16.98 -6.38 -3.38
N GLU A 98 18.10 -6.05 -4.03
CA GLU A 98 19.41 -6.61 -3.75
C GLU A 98 19.78 -6.47 -2.26
N HIS A 99 20.56 -7.40 -1.72
CA HIS A 99 20.89 -7.44 -0.28
C HIS A 99 21.52 -6.13 0.21
N ARG A 100 22.29 -5.47 -0.65
CA ARG A 100 22.92 -4.18 -0.38
C ARG A 100 21.94 -3.00 -0.29
N GLN A 101 20.74 -3.14 -0.84
CA GLN A 101 19.69 -2.11 -0.86
C GLN A 101 18.53 -2.39 0.13
N GLN A 102 18.72 -3.31 1.07
CA GLN A 102 17.69 -3.64 2.06
C GLN A 102 17.22 -2.42 2.89
N HIS A 103 18.14 -1.51 3.24
CA HIS A 103 17.79 -0.29 3.95
C HIS A 103 16.92 0.66 3.13
N LEU A 104 17.16 0.74 1.81
CA LEU A 104 16.34 1.55 0.91
C LEU A 104 14.92 0.98 0.80
N ARG A 105 14.79 -0.35 0.71
CA ARG A 105 13.48 -1.03 0.70
C ARG A 105 12.66 -0.70 1.93
N ILE A 106 13.28 -0.76 3.12
CA ILE A 106 12.60 -0.44 4.38
C ILE A 106 12.25 1.05 4.43
N LEU A 107 13.15 1.95 3.98
CA LEU A 107 12.88 3.38 3.95
C LEU A 107 11.68 3.73 3.07
N ILE A 108 11.63 3.18 1.85
CA ILE A 108 10.50 3.37 0.93
C ILE A 108 9.21 2.83 1.55
N ALA A 109 9.26 1.64 2.16
CA ALA A 109 8.10 1.05 2.83
C ALA A 109 7.60 1.94 3.99
N VAL A 110 8.50 2.53 4.78
CA VAL A 110 8.17 3.43 5.88
C VAL A 110 7.59 4.75 5.38
N VAL A 111 8.11 5.31 4.29
CA VAL A 111 7.53 6.53 3.67
C VAL A 111 6.11 6.27 3.18
N ILE A 112 5.89 5.16 2.47
CA ILE A 112 4.56 4.78 1.99
C ILE A 112 3.61 4.48 3.15
N LEU A 113 4.12 3.83 4.21
CA LEU A 113 3.40 3.62 5.45
C LEU A 113 2.96 4.94 6.06
N ALA A 114 3.85 5.92 6.20
CA ALA A 114 3.49 7.23 6.74
C ALA A 114 2.39 7.90 5.93
N VAL A 115 2.47 7.83 4.59
CA VAL A 115 1.48 8.43 3.68
C VAL A 115 0.12 7.72 3.72
N GLY A 116 0.06 6.42 4.02
CA GLY A 116 -1.21 5.67 4.12
C GLY A 116 -1.79 5.62 5.52
N MET A 117 -0.97 5.24 6.51
CA MET A 117 -1.42 5.04 7.90
C MET A 117 -1.74 6.33 8.62
N ALA A 118 -1.03 7.43 8.37
CA ALA A 118 -1.31 8.70 9.06
C ALA A 118 -2.72 9.25 8.73
N PRO A 119 -3.13 9.38 7.45
CA PRO A 119 -4.50 9.76 7.14
C PRO A 119 -5.50 8.66 7.50
N GLY A 120 -5.16 7.38 7.27
CA GLY A 120 -6.11 6.29 7.58
C GLY A 120 -6.46 6.17 9.05
N LEU A 121 -5.47 6.29 9.95
CA LEU A 121 -5.73 6.27 11.38
C LEU A 121 -6.49 7.51 11.85
N ARG A 122 -6.23 8.67 11.25
CA ARG A 122 -6.98 9.90 11.51
C ARG A 122 -8.44 9.75 11.11
N ASP A 123 -8.69 9.23 9.91
CA ASP A 123 -10.04 9.12 9.35
C ASP A 123 -10.84 8.02 10.09
N VAL A 124 -10.22 6.88 10.42
CA VAL A 124 -10.83 5.87 11.29
C VAL A 124 -11.10 6.43 12.69
N GLY A 125 -10.18 7.21 13.27
CA GLY A 125 -10.37 7.85 14.57
C GLY A 125 -11.57 8.80 14.57
N ARG A 126 -11.73 9.57 13.50
CA ARG A 126 -12.89 10.44 13.27
C ARG A 126 -14.20 9.65 13.17
N LEU A 127 -14.21 8.56 12.41
CA LEU A 127 -15.36 7.66 12.33
C LEU A 127 -15.75 7.07 13.69
N ALA A 128 -14.76 6.59 14.45
CA ALA A 128 -14.98 5.98 15.75
C ALA A 128 -15.54 6.98 16.78
N LEU A 129 -15.14 8.25 16.68
CA LEU A 129 -15.63 9.33 17.52
C LEU A 129 -16.92 9.99 17.00
N GLY A 130 -17.33 9.68 15.76
CA GLY A 130 -18.51 10.28 15.11
C GLY A 130 -18.36 11.77 14.77
N VAL A 131 -17.14 12.25 14.52
CA VAL A 131 -16.81 13.68 14.24
C VAL A 131 -16.05 13.97 12.93
#